data_AF-A0A5S3PGR6-F1
#
_entry.id   AF-A0A5S3PGR6-F1
#
_cell.length_a   1.000
_cell.length_b   1.000
_cell.length_c   1.000
_cell.angle_alpha   90.00
_cell.angle_beta   90.00
_cell.angle_gamma   90.00
#
_symmetry.space_group_name_H-M   'P 1'
#
loop_
_entity.id
_entity.type
_entity.pdbx_description
1 polymer ?
#
loop_
_entity_poly.entity_id
_entity_poly.type
_entity_poly.pdbx_seq_one_letter_code
_entity_poly.pdbx_strand_id
1 'polypeptide(L)'
;MKRIVFSKMKLIVLLFSLAIISSSCGSDDPDPPAPVVDTDGDGVADADDACPSEAGLAALGGCPDADSDGVADKDDSCPNEAGLSDLAGCPDADGDGIADKDDACPNEAGVAALDGCPEDAMESTDVVGPNILKINCGGPEVTIGAETFLEDQYTSTPSADYTAHPSITEIANTDLDEIYLTETITSNEQNNGPVSYDIPVSNGTYTVKLHFAEIYWGETKTDGNETLGGIGSRIFDVDIENTSILNTFDVFEVAGGSAIAFTKMYDIEVTDGELNIVFTSTVDKPKVSAIEIFGDGTINP
;
A
#
# COMPACT_ATOMS: atom_id res chain seq x y z
N MET A 1 14.05 40.43 -14.88
CA MET A 1 15.00 40.51 -16.02
C MET A 1 14.90 39.22 -16.82
N LYS A 2 14.19 39.23 -17.96
CA LYS A 2 14.01 38.04 -18.81
C LYS A 2 15.28 37.82 -19.64
N ARG A 3 16.00 36.72 -19.40
CA ARG A 3 17.13 36.29 -20.22
C ARG A 3 16.60 35.49 -21.41
N ILE A 4 16.69 36.08 -22.59
CA ILE A 4 16.38 35.46 -23.88
C ILE A 4 17.61 34.63 -24.28
N VAL A 5 17.46 33.32 -24.41
CA VAL A 5 18.50 32.41 -24.93
C VAL A 5 18.19 32.13 -26.41
N PHE A 6 19.00 32.71 -27.29
CA PHE A 6 18.99 32.44 -28.73
C PHE A 6 19.66 31.09 -29.00
N SER A 7 18.90 30.08 -29.42
CA SER A 7 19.45 28.84 -29.97
C SER A 7 19.76 29.01 -31.46
N LYS A 8 21.01 28.75 -31.84
CA LYS A 8 21.56 28.96 -33.18
C LYS A 8 21.01 27.93 -34.17
N MET A 9 20.30 28.41 -35.18
CA MET A 9 19.88 27.65 -36.36
C MET A 9 21.10 27.33 -37.23
N LYS A 10 21.44 26.04 -37.39
CA LYS A 10 22.51 25.56 -38.27
C LYS A 10 22.01 25.55 -39.72
N LEU A 11 22.61 26.42 -40.53
CA LEU A 11 22.44 26.49 -41.98
C LEU A 11 23.25 25.35 -42.63
N ILE A 12 22.57 24.34 -43.19
CA ILE A 12 23.20 23.24 -43.94
C ILE A 12 23.25 23.65 -45.42
N VAL A 13 24.47 23.83 -45.94
CA VAL A 13 24.76 24.11 -47.34
C VAL A 13 24.79 22.79 -48.11
N LEU A 14 23.86 22.62 -49.04
CA LEU A 14 23.85 21.50 -50.00
C LEU A 14 24.93 21.75 -51.07
N LEU A 15 26.04 21.01 -51.01
CA LEU A 15 27.04 20.93 -52.07
C LEU A 15 26.66 19.80 -53.03
N PHE A 16 26.15 20.16 -54.21
CA PHE A 16 26.00 19.25 -55.35
C PHE A 16 27.38 18.98 -55.95
N SER A 17 27.98 17.84 -55.59
CA SER A 17 29.17 17.30 -56.26
C SER A 17 28.74 16.41 -57.41
N LEU A 18 28.94 16.90 -58.64
CA LEU A 18 28.70 16.19 -59.89
C LEU A 18 29.79 15.12 -60.07
N ALA A 19 29.51 13.88 -59.68
CA ALA A 19 30.39 12.75 -59.92
C ALA A 19 30.18 12.23 -61.36
N ILE A 20 31.28 12.16 -62.11
CA ILE A 20 31.34 11.62 -63.46
C ILE A 20 31.21 10.10 -63.35
N ILE A 21 30.12 9.55 -63.87
CA ILE A 21 29.88 8.10 -63.93
C ILE A 21 30.77 7.52 -65.03
N SER A 22 31.87 6.87 -64.64
CA SER A 22 32.61 5.98 -65.53
C SER A 22 31.77 4.73 -65.73
N SER A 23 31.18 4.59 -66.92
CA SER A 23 30.49 3.38 -67.35
C SER A 23 31.53 2.27 -67.54
N SER A 24 31.72 1.47 -66.49
CA SER A 24 32.44 0.21 -66.53
C SER A 24 31.40 -0.90 -66.54
N CYS A 25 31.17 -1.46 -67.72
CA CYS A 25 30.39 -2.68 -67.92
C CYS A 25 31.19 -3.89 -67.41
N GLY A 26 31.09 -4.15 -66.11
CA GLY A 26 31.42 -5.42 -65.48
C GLY A 26 30.16 -6.28 -65.43
N SER A 27 30.20 -7.43 -66.09
CA SER A 27 29.14 -8.44 -66.06
C SER A 27 29.25 -9.26 -64.77
N ASP A 28 28.79 -8.67 -63.68
CA ASP A 28 28.48 -9.42 -62.46
C ASP A 28 26.98 -9.72 -62.51
N ASP A 29 26.62 -10.85 -63.14
CA ASP A 29 25.30 -11.44 -62.90
C ASP A 29 25.20 -11.68 -61.39
N PRO A 30 24.21 -11.11 -60.68
CA PRO A 30 24.03 -11.41 -59.27
C PRO A 30 23.79 -12.92 -59.15
N ASP A 31 24.60 -13.58 -58.31
CA ASP A 31 24.37 -14.97 -57.95
C ASP A 31 22.88 -15.14 -57.57
N PRO A 32 22.20 -16.20 -58.06
CA PRO A 32 20.82 -16.43 -57.69
C PRO A 32 20.71 -16.45 -56.17
N PRO A 33 19.73 -15.73 -55.58
CA PRO A 33 19.59 -15.66 -54.14
C PRO A 33 19.54 -17.09 -53.58
N ALA A 34 20.32 -17.33 -52.52
CA ALA A 34 20.33 -18.61 -51.82
C ALA A 34 18.89 -19.04 -51.50
N PRO A 35 18.57 -20.34 -51.57
CA PRO A 35 17.25 -20.81 -51.19
C PRO A 35 16.95 -20.34 -49.77
N VAL A 36 15.83 -19.66 -49.62
CA VAL A 36 15.34 -19.18 -48.33
C VAL A 36 15.03 -20.43 -47.50
N VAL A 37 15.70 -20.57 -46.35
CA VAL A 37 15.48 -21.69 -45.43
C VAL A 37 14.36 -21.28 -44.49
N ASP A 38 13.43 -22.21 -44.28
CA ASP A 38 12.28 -22.12 -43.39
C ASP A 38 12.19 -23.49 -42.73
N THR A 39 12.67 -23.58 -41.49
CA THR A 39 12.97 -24.82 -40.79
C THR A 39 11.72 -25.44 -40.18
N ASP A 40 10.74 -24.65 -39.74
CA ASP A 40 9.50 -25.13 -39.13
C ASP A 40 8.27 -25.06 -40.06
N GLY A 41 8.40 -24.38 -41.21
CA GLY A 41 7.42 -24.38 -42.28
C GLY A 41 6.22 -23.47 -42.05
N ASP A 42 6.35 -22.44 -41.21
CA ASP A 42 5.28 -21.49 -40.90
C ASP A 42 5.09 -20.38 -41.96
N GLY A 43 6.04 -20.30 -42.91
CA GLY A 43 6.04 -19.33 -44.01
C GLY A 43 6.84 -18.05 -43.72
N VAL A 44 7.52 -17.96 -42.58
CA VAL A 44 8.57 -16.98 -42.26
C VAL A 44 9.93 -17.63 -42.49
N ALA A 45 10.87 -16.89 -43.08
CA ALA A 45 12.22 -17.42 -43.31
C ALA A 45 13.02 -17.46 -42.01
N ASP A 46 13.88 -18.46 -41.78
CA ASP A 46 14.73 -18.58 -40.58
C ASP A 46 15.53 -17.30 -40.25
N ALA A 47 15.86 -16.51 -41.27
CA ALA A 47 16.60 -15.26 -41.12
C ALA A 47 15.74 -14.08 -40.62
N ASP A 48 14.44 -14.14 -40.85
CA ASP A 48 13.42 -13.15 -40.46
C ASP A 48 12.52 -13.66 -39.32
N ASP A 49 12.70 -14.91 -38.90
CA ASP A 49 11.94 -15.61 -37.87
C ASP A 49 12.62 -15.49 -36.49
N ALA A 50 11.84 -15.08 -35.49
CA ALA A 50 12.28 -14.97 -34.11
C ALA A 50 12.26 -16.33 -33.38
N CYS A 51 11.55 -17.33 -33.90
CA CYS A 51 11.46 -18.69 -33.41
C CYS A 51 11.69 -19.73 -34.53
N PRO A 52 12.88 -19.81 -35.16
CA PRO A 52 13.12 -20.60 -36.40
C PRO A 52 12.91 -22.12 -36.32
N SER A 53 12.50 -22.65 -35.17
CA SER A 53 12.26 -24.08 -34.98
C SER A 53 10.86 -24.40 -34.43
N GLU A 54 10.03 -23.37 -34.24
CA GLU A 54 8.71 -23.47 -33.62
C GLU A 54 7.71 -22.66 -34.45
N ALA A 55 6.95 -23.37 -35.28
CA ALA A 55 6.05 -22.73 -36.23
C ALA A 55 5.04 -21.80 -35.55
N GLY A 56 4.93 -20.58 -36.07
CA GLY A 56 4.12 -19.53 -35.45
C GLY A 56 3.39 -18.61 -36.41
N LEU A 57 2.99 -17.47 -35.89
CA LEU A 57 2.29 -16.45 -36.68
C LEU A 57 3.30 -15.43 -37.20
N ALA A 58 3.28 -15.17 -38.51
CA ALA A 58 4.09 -14.11 -39.11
C ALA A 58 3.86 -12.72 -38.47
N ALA A 59 2.67 -12.47 -37.92
CA ALA A 59 2.36 -11.23 -37.18
C ALA A 59 3.16 -11.09 -35.87
N LEU A 60 3.61 -12.21 -35.30
CA LEU A 60 4.40 -12.31 -34.07
C LEU A 60 5.86 -12.69 -34.38
N GLY A 61 6.30 -12.44 -35.62
CA GLY A 61 7.67 -12.71 -36.04
C GLY A 61 8.00 -14.20 -36.18
N GLY A 62 7.02 -15.03 -36.51
CA GLY A 62 7.19 -16.49 -36.68
C GLY A 62 7.08 -17.30 -35.38
N CYS A 63 6.79 -16.63 -34.26
CA CYS A 63 6.68 -17.32 -32.98
C CYS A 63 5.26 -17.84 -32.69
N PRO A 64 5.15 -18.97 -31.96
CA PRO A 64 3.87 -19.48 -31.46
C PRO A 64 3.18 -18.52 -30.49
N ASP A 65 1.87 -18.66 -30.39
CA ASP A 65 0.96 -17.97 -29.46
C ASP A 65 -0.13 -18.97 -29.09
N ALA A 66 0.07 -19.66 -27.97
CA ALA A 66 -0.68 -20.85 -27.60
C ALA A 66 -2.08 -20.54 -27.03
N ASP A 67 -2.30 -19.35 -26.46
CA ASP A 67 -3.60 -18.91 -25.96
C ASP A 67 -4.30 -17.85 -26.83
N SER A 68 -3.62 -17.39 -27.88
CA SER A 68 -4.14 -16.47 -28.90
C SER A 68 -4.46 -15.06 -28.36
N ASP A 69 -3.73 -14.58 -27.36
CA ASP A 69 -3.88 -13.23 -26.82
C ASP A 69 -3.11 -12.15 -27.62
N GLY A 70 -2.25 -12.58 -28.54
CA GLY A 70 -1.43 -11.72 -29.39
C GLY A 70 -0.05 -11.38 -28.83
N VAL A 71 0.37 -12.01 -27.74
CA VAL A 71 1.75 -12.05 -27.23
C VAL A 71 2.35 -13.40 -27.62
N ALA A 72 3.58 -13.41 -28.15
CA ALA A 72 4.23 -14.67 -28.50
C ALA A 72 4.63 -15.44 -27.23
N ASP A 73 4.55 -16.78 -27.24
CA ASP A 73 4.89 -17.65 -26.09
C ASP A 73 6.26 -17.34 -25.46
N LYS A 74 7.22 -16.88 -26.26
CA LYS A 74 8.58 -16.50 -25.80
C LYS A 74 8.64 -15.19 -25.03
N ASP A 75 7.67 -14.30 -25.23
CA ASP A 75 7.53 -13.00 -24.59
C ASP A 75 6.40 -12.99 -23.54
N ASP A 76 5.66 -14.10 -23.43
CA ASP A 76 4.52 -14.31 -22.55
C ASP A 76 4.95 -14.99 -21.23
N SER A 77 4.57 -14.40 -20.11
CA SER A 77 4.79 -14.95 -18.77
C SER A 77 3.73 -15.98 -18.36
N CYS A 78 2.62 -16.05 -19.09
CA CYS A 78 1.51 -16.98 -18.94
C CYS A 78 1.10 -17.63 -20.28
N PRO A 79 1.98 -18.40 -20.98
CA PRO A 79 1.78 -18.84 -22.38
C PRO A 79 0.57 -19.73 -22.69
N ASN A 80 -0.30 -20.03 -21.72
CA ASN A 80 -1.49 -20.86 -21.91
C ASN A 80 -2.75 -20.19 -21.34
N GLU A 81 -2.66 -18.94 -20.89
CA GLU A 81 -3.72 -18.20 -20.21
C GLU A 81 -3.78 -16.79 -20.78
N ALA A 82 -4.68 -16.59 -21.75
CA ALA A 82 -4.77 -15.34 -22.49
C ALA A 82 -4.89 -14.12 -21.58
N GLY A 83 -4.02 -13.14 -21.79
CA GLY A 83 -3.91 -11.99 -20.91
C GLY A 83 -3.72 -10.65 -21.62
N LEU A 84 -3.23 -9.68 -20.86
CA LEU A 84 -2.96 -8.34 -21.36
C LEU A 84 -1.49 -8.23 -21.75
N SER A 85 -1.22 -7.65 -22.93
CA SER A 85 0.15 -7.39 -23.38
C SER A 85 0.96 -6.52 -22.41
N ASP A 86 0.28 -5.62 -21.68
CA ASP A 86 0.89 -4.73 -20.68
C ASP A 86 1.36 -5.52 -19.43
N LEU A 87 0.79 -6.71 -19.20
CA LEU A 87 1.12 -7.62 -18.10
C LEU A 87 1.89 -8.85 -18.60
N ALA A 88 2.61 -8.68 -19.73
CA ALA A 88 3.39 -9.72 -20.38
C ALA A 88 2.58 -11.00 -20.66
N GLY A 89 1.37 -10.83 -21.21
CA GLY A 89 0.48 -11.93 -21.63
C GLY A 89 -0.28 -12.59 -20.48
N CYS A 90 -0.16 -12.09 -19.25
CA CYS A 90 -0.88 -12.66 -18.12
C CYS A 90 -2.28 -12.05 -17.91
N PRO A 91 -3.25 -12.85 -17.41
CA PRO A 91 -4.55 -12.36 -16.99
C PRO A 91 -4.47 -11.40 -15.79
N ASP A 92 -5.49 -10.57 -15.68
CA ASP A 92 -5.76 -9.65 -14.57
C ASP A 92 -7.29 -9.61 -14.39
N ALA A 93 -7.77 -10.41 -13.44
CA ALA A 93 -9.19 -10.71 -13.31
C ALA A 93 -10.01 -9.60 -12.62
N ASP A 94 -9.37 -8.74 -11.82
CA ASP A 94 -10.03 -7.61 -11.16
C ASP A 94 -9.66 -6.23 -11.75
N GLY A 95 -8.63 -6.16 -12.59
CA GLY A 95 -8.26 -4.99 -13.37
C GLY A 95 -7.41 -3.97 -12.61
N ASP A 96 -6.70 -4.37 -11.56
CA ASP A 96 -5.87 -3.46 -10.75
C ASP A 96 -4.47 -3.16 -11.36
N GLY A 97 -4.11 -3.89 -12.42
CA GLY A 97 -2.84 -3.75 -13.12
C GLY A 97 -1.71 -4.64 -12.57
N ILE A 98 -2.03 -5.62 -11.74
CA ILE A 98 -1.13 -6.68 -11.28
C ILE A 98 -1.65 -8.00 -11.88
N ALA A 99 -0.74 -8.81 -12.42
CA ALA A 99 -1.14 -10.08 -13.03
C ALA A 99 -1.61 -11.06 -11.95
N ASP A 100 -2.64 -11.88 -12.23
CA ASP A 100 -3.22 -12.87 -11.29
C ASP A 100 -2.16 -13.77 -10.63
N LYS A 101 -1.05 -14.04 -11.30
CA LYS A 101 0.06 -14.87 -10.79
C LYS A 101 0.96 -14.17 -9.77
N ASP A 102 0.98 -12.83 -9.79
CA ASP A 102 1.75 -11.97 -8.90
C ASP A 102 0.85 -11.27 -7.87
N ASP A 103 -0.46 -11.50 -7.95
CA ASP A 103 -1.49 -10.97 -7.08
C ASP A 103 -1.86 -11.99 -5.98
N ALA A 104 -1.81 -11.56 -4.71
CA ALA A 104 -2.22 -12.33 -3.55
C ALA A 104 -3.75 -12.42 -3.41
N CYS A 105 -4.49 -11.49 -4.02
CA CYS A 105 -5.94 -11.40 -4.07
C CYS A 105 -6.49 -11.24 -5.52
N PRO A 106 -6.32 -12.23 -6.43
CA PRO A 106 -6.59 -12.09 -7.88
C PRO A 106 -8.02 -11.78 -8.33
N ASN A 107 -8.96 -11.55 -7.41
CA ASN A 107 -10.35 -11.25 -7.73
C ASN A 107 -10.85 -9.99 -6.99
N GLU A 108 -9.96 -9.26 -6.33
CA GLU A 108 -10.26 -8.10 -5.52
C GLU A 108 -9.17 -7.02 -5.72
N ALA A 109 -9.50 -6.01 -6.53
CA ALA A 109 -8.53 -5.01 -6.96
C ALA A 109 -7.81 -4.35 -5.78
N GLY A 110 -6.48 -4.34 -5.84
CA GLY A 110 -5.62 -3.84 -4.79
C GLY A 110 -4.55 -2.85 -5.25
N VAL A 111 -3.50 -2.76 -4.43
CA VAL A 111 -2.33 -1.92 -4.72
C VAL A 111 -1.08 -2.77 -4.72
N ALA A 112 -0.12 -2.41 -5.57
CA ALA A 112 1.16 -3.11 -5.66
C ALA A 112 1.97 -3.10 -4.35
N ALA A 113 1.66 -2.18 -3.42
CA ALA A 113 2.27 -2.14 -2.10
C ALA A 113 1.81 -3.28 -1.18
N LEU A 114 0.65 -3.89 -1.48
CA LEU A 114 0.02 -4.98 -0.73
C LEU A 114 -0.11 -6.25 -1.58
N ASP A 115 0.83 -6.45 -2.51
CA ASP A 115 0.86 -7.61 -3.41
C ASP A 115 -0.49 -7.86 -4.11
N GLY A 116 -1.18 -6.79 -4.54
CA GLY A 116 -2.47 -6.87 -5.27
C GLY A 116 -3.71 -7.05 -4.40
N CYS A 117 -3.55 -7.10 -3.08
CA CYS A 117 -4.71 -7.08 -2.18
C CYS A 117 -5.26 -5.66 -1.95
N PRO A 118 -6.58 -5.52 -1.73
CA PRO A 118 -7.20 -4.28 -1.33
C PRO A 118 -6.50 -3.68 -0.12
N GLU A 119 -6.39 -2.35 -0.08
CA GLU A 119 -6.22 -1.66 1.20
C GLU A 119 -7.51 -1.87 1.99
N ASP A 120 -7.50 -2.89 2.84
CA ASP A 120 -8.55 -3.19 3.79
C ASP A 120 -8.83 -1.94 4.65
N ALA A 121 -10.00 -1.33 4.38
CA ALA A 121 -10.42 0.04 4.67
C ALA A 121 -9.56 1.14 4.02
N MET A 122 -10.19 1.93 3.14
CA MET A 122 -9.59 3.14 2.58
C MET A 122 -9.15 4.05 3.72
N GLU A 123 -7.83 4.22 3.88
CA GLU A 123 -7.30 5.23 4.79
C GLU A 123 -7.89 6.57 4.39
N SER A 124 -8.62 7.17 5.32
CA SER A 124 -9.31 8.43 5.11
C SER A 124 -8.32 9.57 5.32
N THR A 125 -8.32 10.53 4.39
CA THR A 125 -7.45 11.72 4.50
C THR A 125 -8.17 12.91 5.12
N ASP A 126 -9.50 12.85 5.23
CA ASP A 126 -10.35 13.93 5.69
C ASP A 126 -11.44 13.38 6.62
N VAL A 127 -11.81 14.16 7.63
CA VAL A 127 -12.94 13.82 8.50
C VAL A 127 -14.26 14.03 7.76
N VAL A 128 -15.14 13.02 7.76
CA VAL A 128 -16.50 13.12 7.20
C VAL A 128 -17.54 13.12 8.31
N GLY A 129 -18.39 14.14 8.32
CA GLY A 129 -19.48 14.28 9.29
C GLY A 129 -19.07 14.92 10.62
N PRO A 130 -20.05 15.16 11.52
CA PRO A 130 -19.76 15.67 12.86
C PRO A 130 -19.04 14.61 13.71
N ASN A 131 -18.26 15.04 14.69
CA ASN A 131 -17.78 14.14 15.72
C ASN A 131 -18.95 13.72 16.62
N ILE A 132 -19.15 12.42 16.77
CA ILE A 132 -20.21 11.85 17.61
C ILE A 132 -19.68 11.18 18.87
N LEU A 133 -18.38 10.88 18.92
CA LEU A 133 -17.73 10.27 20.07
C LEU A 133 -16.23 10.59 20.10
N LYS A 134 -15.71 10.85 21.30
CA LYS A 134 -14.29 10.99 21.62
C LYS A 134 -14.02 10.23 22.91
N ILE A 135 -13.11 9.25 22.87
CA ILE A 135 -12.75 8.40 24.02
C ILE A 135 -11.28 8.64 24.35
N ASN A 136 -10.99 8.95 25.62
CA ASN A 136 -9.64 8.95 26.17
C ASN A 136 -9.31 7.54 26.69
N CYS A 137 -8.65 6.73 25.87
CA CYS A 137 -8.41 5.32 26.17
C CYS A 137 -7.47 5.17 27.37
N GLY A 138 -7.86 4.35 28.35
CA GLY A 138 -7.12 4.12 29.60
C GLY A 138 -7.08 5.34 30.53
N GLY A 139 -7.88 6.37 30.25
CA GLY A 139 -7.86 7.64 30.97
C GLY A 139 -9.25 8.10 31.41
N PRO A 140 -9.30 9.07 32.35
CA PRO A 140 -10.55 9.72 32.73
C PRO A 140 -11.00 10.71 31.64
N GLU A 141 -12.23 11.22 31.78
CA GLU A 141 -12.71 12.35 30.97
C GLU A 141 -11.76 13.53 31.09
N VAL A 142 -11.39 14.11 29.95
CA VAL A 142 -10.49 15.26 29.87
C VAL A 142 -11.04 16.31 28.92
N THR A 143 -10.86 17.58 29.28
CA THR A 143 -11.24 18.72 28.44
C THR A 143 -10.00 19.55 28.14
N ILE A 144 -9.68 19.69 26.86
CA ILE A 144 -8.50 20.39 26.35
C ILE A 144 -9.01 21.48 25.40
N GLY A 145 -8.98 22.73 25.87
CA GLY A 145 -9.56 23.84 25.11
C GLY A 145 -11.06 23.68 24.90
N ALA A 146 -11.48 23.45 23.64
CA ALA A 146 -12.87 23.23 23.25
C ALA A 146 -13.23 21.74 23.07
N GLU A 147 -12.24 20.87 23.14
CA GLU A 147 -12.40 19.43 22.92
C GLU A 147 -12.63 18.73 24.26
N THR A 148 -13.63 17.85 24.33
CA THR A 148 -13.88 17.00 25.49
C THR A 148 -13.82 15.55 25.03
N PHE A 149 -12.88 14.79 25.60
CA PHE A 149 -12.78 13.34 25.43
C PHE A 149 -13.37 12.69 26.67
N LEU A 150 -14.32 11.77 26.49
CA LEU A 150 -14.95 11.02 27.57
C LEU A 150 -13.96 10.03 28.18
N GLU A 151 -14.23 9.58 29.41
CA GLU A 151 -13.47 8.49 30.01
C GLU A 151 -13.53 7.22 29.17
N ASP A 152 -12.56 6.32 29.34
CA ASP A 152 -12.52 5.06 28.61
C ASP A 152 -13.78 4.23 28.84
N GLN A 153 -14.38 3.79 27.74
CA GLN A 153 -15.65 3.06 27.73
C GLN A 153 -15.70 2.13 26.51
N TYR A 154 -16.62 1.18 26.54
CA TYR A 154 -16.87 0.20 25.46
C TYR A 154 -15.78 -0.86 25.24
N THR A 155 -14.80 -1.00 26.13
CA THR A 155 -13.86 -2.13 26.06
C THR A 155 -14.60 -3.46 26.23
N SER A 156 -14.43 -4.40 25.30
CA SER A 156 -15.13 -5.69 25.28
C SER A 156 -14.27 -6.90 25.67
N THR A 157 -12.95 -6.71 25.81
CA THR A 157 -12.01 -7.72 26.32
C THR A 157 -11.32 -7.26 27.61
N PRO A 158 -10.65 -8.17 28.35
CA PRO A 158 -9.91 -7.80 29.56
C PRO A 158 -8.79 -6.79 29.31
N SER A 159 -9.07 -5.52 29.58
CA SER A 159 -8.15 -4.39 29.45
C SER A 159 -7.59 -3.92 30.79
N ALA A 160 -6.52 -3.14 30.71
CA ALA A 160 -5.93 -2.39 31.81
C ALA A 160 -5.50 -1.00 31.31
N ASP A 161 -5.44 -0.06 32.23
CA ASP A 161 -5.00 1.30 31.96
C ASP A 161 -3.49 1.41 32.16
N TYR A 162 -2.82 2.11 31.25
CA TYR A 162 -1.44 2.51 31.43
C TYR A 162 -1.33 4.04 31.39
N THR A 163 -0.55 4.59 32.32
CA THR A 163 -0.24 6.01 32.37
C THR A 163 1.25 6.19 32.09
N ALA A 164 1.56 7.17 31.23
CA ALA A 164 2.91 7.56 30.90
C ALA A 164 3.77 7.80 32.15
N HIS A 165 5.07 7.51 32.02
CA HIS A 165 6.01 7.87 33.07
C HIS A 165 6.01 9.40 33.29
N PRO A 166 6.09 9.92 34.54
CA PRO A 166 6.01 11.35 34.82
C PRO A 166 7.07 12.26 34.16
N SER A 167 8.08 11.68 33.50
CA SER A 167 9.06 12.44 32.70
C SER A 167 8.51 12.86 31.35
N ILE A 168 7.52 12.14 30.81
CA ILE A 168 6.82 12.50 29.60
C ILE A 168 5.80 13.57 30.01
N THR A 169 6.10 14.82 29.66
CA THR A 169 5.26 15.98 30.01
C THR A 169 4.70 16.68 28.78
N GLU A 170 5.20 16.32 27.59
CA GLU A 170 4.77 16.81 26.29
C GLU A 170 4.81 15.62 25.31
N ILE A 171 3.93 15.65 24.32
CA ILE A 171 3.84 14.70 23.22
C ILE A 171 4.05 15.49 21.93
N ALA A 172 5.10 15.14 21.17
CA ALA A 172 5.39 15.84 19.93
C ALA A 172 4.27 15.64 18.90
N ASN A 173 4.12 16.58 17.97
CA ASN A 173 3.13 16.59 16.87
C ASN A 173 1.66 16.74 17.29
N THR A 174 1.38 17.16 18.53
CA THR A 174 0.02 17.46 18.98
C THR A 174 0.01 18.61 20.00
N ASP A 175 -1.13 19.27 20.13
CA ASP A 175 -1.43 20.18 21.26
C ASP A 175 -2.40 19.52 22.26
N LEU A 176 -2.77 18.26 22.02
CA LEU A 176 -3.68 17.45 22.85
C LEU A 176 -2.90 16.46 23.69
N ASP A 177 -1.86 16.90 24.41
CA ASP A 177 -0.94 16.01 25.11
C ASP A 177 -1.68 15.02 26.04
N GLU A 178 -2.71 15.50 26.74
CA GLU A 178 -3.36 14.74 27.81
C GLU A 178 -4.05 13.45 27.34
N ILE A 179 -4.49 13.34 26.08
CA ILE A 179 -5.10 12.10 25.55
C ILE A 179 -4.05 11.06 25.13
N TYR A 180 -2.78 11.44 25.03
CA TYR A 180 -1.69 10.55 24.66
C TYR A 180 -0.87 10.09 25.87
N LEU A 181 -1.12 10.66 27.06
CA LEU A 181 -0.47 10.27 28.32
C LEU A 181 -1.12 9.08 29.00
N THR A 182 -2.27 8.63 28.49
CA THR A 182 -2.92 7.38 28.87
C THR A 182 -3.13 6.48 27.66
N GLU A 183 -3.22 5.18 27.92
CA GLU A 183 -3.54 4.19 26.90
C GLU A 183 -4.28 3.00 27.51
N THR A 184 -5.12 2.37 26.71
CA THR A 184 -5.69 1.06 27.02
C THR A 184 -4.76 -0.02 26.50
N ILE A 185 -4.43 -0.98 27.36
CA ILE A 185 -3.59 -2.15 27.06
C ILE A 185 -4.30 -3.43 27.49
N THR A 186 -3.75 -4.57 27.09
CA THR A 186 -4.19 -5.87 27.63
C THR A 186 -3.81 -6.01 29.10
N SER A 187 -4.77 -6.47 29.91
CA SER A 187 -4.55 -6.87 31.31
C SER A 187 -3.82 -8.20 31.45
N ASN A 188 -3.60 -8.93 30.34
CA ASN A 188 -2.96 -10.23 30.36
C ASN A 188 -1.51 -10.15 30.87
N GLU A 189 -1.16 -11.01 31.83
CA GLU A 189 0.18 -11.10 32.44
C GLU A 189 1.25 -11.63 31.47
N GLN A 190 0.87 -12.29 30.38
CA GLN A 190 1.77 -12.70 29.28
C GLN A 190 2.00 -11.59 28.25
N ASN A 191 1.46 -10.39 28.49
CA ASN A 191 1.56 -9.22 27.60
C ASN A 191 0.98 -9.42 26.19
N ASN A 192 0.06 -10.34 25.99
CA ASN A 192 -0.63 -10.52 24.71
C ASN A 192 -2.08 -10.03 24.77
N GLY A 193 -2.53 -9.46 23.65
CA GLY A 193 -3.91 -9.04 23.40
C GLY A 193 -4.88 -10.21 23.18
N PRO A 194 -6.11 -9.92 22.70
CA PRO A 194 -6.52 -8.64 22.15
C PRO A 194 -7.00 -7.62 23.20
N VAL A 195 -6.93 -6.34 22.85
CA VAL A 195 -7.80 -5.28 23.40
C VAL A 195 -8.86 -5.00 22.35
N SER A 196 -10.14 -4.96 22.74
CA SER A 196 -11.24 -4.73 21.80
C SER A 196 -12.22 -3.70 22.33
N TYR A 197 -12.87 -3.00 21.40
CA TYR A 197 -13.95 -2.05 21.65
C TYR A 197 -15.20 -2.46 20.85
N ASP A 198 -16.35 -2.51 21.52
CA ASP A 198 -17.66 -2.78 20.93
C ASP A 198 -18.52 -1.53 21.14
N ILE A 199 -18.52 -0.62 20.17
CA ILE A 199 -19.11 0.72 20.31
C ILE A 199 -20.49 0.72 19.65
N PRO A 200 -21.58 0.87 20.41
CA PRO A 200 -22.90 0.73 19.83
C PRO A 200 -23.27 1.99 19.03
N VAL A 201 -23.48 1.82 17.72
CA VAL A 201 -23.78 2.91 16.79
C VAL A 201 -24.99 2.57 15.93
N SER A 202 -25.61 3.55 15.27
CA SER A 202 -26.56 3.22 14.21
C SER A 202 -25.84 2.65 12.99
N ASN A 203 -26.50 1.82 12.19
CA ASN A 203 -25.92 1.43 10.90
C ASN A 203 -25.62 2.67 10.03
N GLY A 204 -24.48 2.65 9.35
CA GLY A 204 -24.03 3.78 8.53
C GLY A 204 -22.52 3.76 8.30
N THR A 205 -22.03 4.79 7.63
CA THR A 205 -20.60 4.97 7.37
C THR A 205 -20.01 5.98 8.36
N TYR A 206 -18.84 5.68 8.88
CA TYR A 206 -18.12 6.48 9.87
C TYR A 206 -16.68 6.68 9.46
N THR A 207 -16.12 7.84 9.75
CA THR A 207 -14.66 8.00 9.80
C THR A 207 -14.21 7.67 11.22
N VAL A 208 -13.41 6.62 11.38
CA VAL A 208 -12.82 6.21 12.66
C VAL A 208 -11.40 6.70 12.71
N LYS A 209 -11.07 7.52 13.71
CA LYS A 209 -9.72 8.03 13.91
C LYS A 209 -9.10 7.41 15.16
N LEU A 210 -7.98 6.73 14.95
CA LEU A 210 -7.21 6.09 16.01
C LEU A 210 -6.00 6.95 16.36
N HIS A 211 -5.77 7.15 17.65
CA HIS A 211 -4.66 7.92 18.17
C HIS A 211 -3.66 7.01 18.88
N PHE A 212 -2.37 7.19 18.57
CA PHE A 212 -1.27 6.43 19.13
C PHE A 212 -0.10 7.33 19.52
N ALA A 213 0.57 6.99 20.61
CA ALA A 213 1.94 7.40 20.91
C ALA A 213 2.63 6.24 21.64
N GLU A 214 3.90 5.98 21.37
CA GLU A 214 4.69 5.04 22.18
C GLU A 214 5.22 5.80 23.41
N ILE A 215 4.72 5.45 24.60
CA ILE A 215 5.02 6.15 25.87
C ILE A 215 5.67 5.23 26.92
N TYR A 216 6.03 4.00 26.53
CA TYR A 216 6.73 3.03 27.36
C TYR A 216 8.11 2.68 26.80
N TRP A 217 8.20 2.28 25.53
CA TRP A 217 9.45 1.94 24.87
C TRP A 217 10.18 3.18 24.34
N GLY A 218 11.52 3.13 24.30
CA GLY A 218 12.39 4.22 23.84
C GLY A 218 12.73 5.28 24.90
N GLU A 219 12.03 5.28 26.03
CA GLU A 219 12.30 6.21 27.13
C GLU A 219 13.56 5.84 27.90
N THR A 220 14.33 6.85 28.31
CA THR A 220 15.48 6.63 29.20
C THR A 220 14.94 6.36 30.60
N LYS A 221 15.00 5.10 31.08
CA LYS A 221 14.73 4.84 32.50
C LYS A 221 15.69 5.70 33.33
N THR A 222 15.15 6.30 34.38
CA THR A 222 15.83 7.24 35.29
C THR A 222 17.09 6.69 35.98
N ASP A 223 17.50 5.45 35.71
CA ASP A 223 18.76 4.86 36.18
C ASP A 223 19.93 5.03 35.19
N GLY A 224 19.70 5.62 34.01
CA GLY A 224 20.76 6.02 33.09
C GLY A 224 21.53 4.85 32.48
N ASN A 225 21.00 3.63 32.57
CA ASN A 225 21.58 2.45 31.98
C ASN A 225 20.53 1.76 31.10
N GLU A 226 20.81 1.77 29.80
CA GLU A 226 20.14 1.05 28.72
C GLU A 226 19.00 1.82 28.02
N THR A 227 19.18 2.01 26.71
CA THR A 227 18.11 2.33 25.76
C THR A 227 17.10 1.18 25.81
N LEU A 228 15.88 1.44 26.24
CA LEU A 228 14.89 0.39 26.41
C LEU A 228 14.04 0.25 25.17
N GLY A 229 14.43 -0.66 24.29
CA GLY A 229 13.66 -0.96 23.09
C GLY A 229 13.69 0.16 22.05
N GLY A 230 12.60 0.29 21.30
CA GLY A 230 12.45 1.07 20.08
C GLY A 230 11.72 0.26 19.02
N ILE A 231 12.08 0.45 17.75
CA ILE A 231 11.53 -0.34 16.62
C ILE A 231 11.60 -1.85 16.93
N GLY A 232 10.48 -2.53 16.74
CA GLY A 232 10.25 -3.96 16.97
C GLY A 232 9.93 -4.33 18.42
N SER A 233 9.88 -3.37 19.35
CA SER A 233 9.61 -3.67 20.77
C SER A 233 8.13 -3.84 21.08
N ARG A 234 7.26 -3.24 20.26
CA ARG A 234 5.81 -3.43 20.29
C ARG A 234 5.31 -3.51 18.85
N ILE A 235 4.63 -4.60 18.52
CA ILE A 235 4.04 -4.85 17.20
C ILE A 235 2.66 -5.45 17.43
N PHE A 236 1.65 -4.90 16.79
CA PHE A 236 0.29 -5.43 16.88
C PHE A 236 -0.45 -5.19 15.57
N ASP A 237 -1.55 -5.90 15.40
CA ASP A 237 -2.46 -5.73 14.26
C ASP A 237 -3.71 -4.98 14.75
N VAL A 238 -4.39 -4.28 13.85
CA VAL A 238 -5.66 -3.59 14.11
C VAL A 238 -6.68 -4.01 13.08
N ASP A 239 -7.81 -4.51 13.55
CA ASP A 239 -8.97 -4.84 12.73
C ASP A 239 -10.15 -3.93 13.12
N ILE A 240 -10.94 -3.49 12.15
CA ILE A 240 -12.21 -2.76 12.37
C ILE A 240 -13.29 -3.43 11.53
N GLU A 241 -14.46 -3.73 12.10
CA GLU A 241 -15.56 -4.46 11.43
C GLU A 241 -15.12 -5.81 10.82
N ASN A 242 -14.12 -6.48 11.42
CA ASN A 242 -13.46 -7.69 10.90
C ASN A 242 -12.63 -7.49 9.62
N THR A 243 -12.40 -6.25 9.21
CA THR A 243 -11.48 -5.88 8.12
C THR A 243 -10.11 -5.55 8.72
N SER A 244 -9.03 -6.04 8.11
CA SER A 244 -7.68 -5.89 8.65
C SER A 244 -7.04 -4.57 8.24
N ILE A 245 -6.97 -3.62 9.16
CA ILE A 245 -6.66 -2.21 8.87
C ILE A 245 -5.17 -1.91 8.93
N LEU A 246 -4.49 -2.47 9.94
CA LEU A 246 -3.07 -2.29 10.17
C LEU A 246 -2.47 -3.64 10.51
N ASN A 247 -1.44 -4.04 9.77
CA ASN A 247 -0.73 -5.29 9.96
C ASN A 247 0.73 -5.01 10.36
N THR A 248 1.26 -5.78 11.30
CA THR A 248 2.63 -5.63 11.82
C THR A 248 2.93 -4.20 12.29
N PHE A 249 1.94 -3.54 12.88
CA PHE A 249 2.00 -2.11 13.18
C PHE A 249 2.93 -1.82 14.36
N ASP A 250 3.95 -1.02 14.09
CA ASP A 250 4.90 -0.49 15.07
C ASP A 250 4.77 1.04 15.16
N VAL A 251 4.15 1.51 16.24
CA VAL A 251 3.94 2.94 16.51
C VAL A 251 5.28 3.69 16.60
N PHE A 252 6.30 3.10 17.19
CA PHE A 252 7.61 3.74 17.35
C PHE A 252 8.28 3.98 16.00
N GLU A 253 8.17 3.01 15.09
CA GLU A 253 8.70 3.13 13.72
C GLU A 253 7.98 4.23 12.94
N VAL A 254 6.64 4.18 12.88
CA VAL A 254 5.86 5.12 12.04
C VAL A 254 5.83 6.54 12.60
N ALA A 255 5.86 6.70 13.92
CA ALA A 255 5.92 8.02 14.56
C ALA A 255 7.34 8.59 14.59
N GLY A 256 8.36 7.74 14.41
CA GLY A 256 9.78 8.13 14.41
C GLY A 256 10.39 8.26 15.81
N GLY A 257 9.80 7.66 16.84
CA GLY A 257 10.30 7.70 18.21
C GLY A 257 9.23 7.53 19.30
N SER A 258 9.65 7.69 20.56
CA SER A 258 8.76 7.73 21.73
C SER A 258 8.21 9.14 21.96
N ALA A 259 7.05 9.21 22.62
CA ALA A 259 6.35 10.46 22.94
C ALA A 259 6.07 11.34 21.70
N ILE A 260 5.75 10.72 20.56
CA ILE A 260 5.32 11.39 19.33
C ILE A 260 3.91 10.90 18.98
N ALA A 261 2.98 11.84 18.82
CA ALA A 261 1.62 11.54 18.39
C ALA A 261 1.60 11.08 16.93
N PHE A 262 0.84 10.01 16.70
CA PHE A 262 0.54 9.47 15.38
C PHE A 262 -0.96 9.13 15.30
N THR A 263 -1.58 9.39 14.17
CA THR A 263 -3.00 9.13 13.96
C THR A 263 -3.24 8.45 12.62
N LYS A 264 -4.21 7.54 12.59
CA LYS A 264 -4.74 6.95 11.36
C LYS A 264 -6.25 7.12 11.33
N MET A 265 -6.80 7.31 10.13
CA MET A 265 -8.24 7.48 9.92
C MET A 265 -8.70 6.51 8.86
N TYR A 266 -9.88 5.93 9.03
CA TYR A 266 -10.45 4.96 8.10
C TYR A 266 -11.94 5.20 7.95
N ASP A 267 -12.44 5.10 6.73
CA ASP A 267 -13.87 5.13 6.47
C ASP A 267 -14.43 3.70 6.54
N ILE A 268 -15.38 3.49 7.44
CA ILE A 268 -15.89 2.18 7.86
C ILE A 268 -17.41 2.14 7.73
N GLU A 269 -17.95 1.08 7.13
CA GLU A 269 -19.39 0.83 7.11
C GLU A 269 -19.79 -0.15 8.22
N VAL A 270 -20.71 0.28 9.09
CA VAL A 270 -21.30 -0.55 10.16
C VAL A 270 -22.69 -1.00 9.74
N THR A 271 -22.96 -2.30 9.83
CA THR A 271 -24.21 -2.91 9.31
C THR A 271 -25.04 -3.66 10.35
N ASP A 272 -24.52 -3.90 11.55
CA ASP A 272 -25.20 -4.65 12.60
C ASP A 272 -25.53 -3.81 13.85
N GLY A 273 -25.10 -2.55 13.88
CA GLY A 273 -25.38 -1.59 14.94
C GLY A 273 -24.30 -1.54 16.02
N GLU A 274 -23.14 -2.13 15.77
CA GLU A 274 -21.99 -2.10 16.66
C GLU A 274 -20.73 -1.88 15.82
N LEU A 275 -19.91 -0.90 16.19
CA LEU A 275 -18.59 -0.71 15.60
C LEU A 275 -17.58 -1.51 16.44
N ASN A 276 -17.04 -2.58 15.87
CA ASN A 276 -16.04 -3.42 16.51
C ASN A 276 -14.62 -2.98 16.09
N ILE A 277 -13.75 -2.77 17.07
CA ILE A 277 -12.33 -2.47 16.85
C ILE A 277 -11.51 -3.46 17.67
N VAL A 278 -10.55 -4.15 17.06
CA VAL A 278 -9.73 -5.19 17.70
C VAL A 278 -8.25 -4.87 17.50
N PHE A 279 -7.49 -4.85 18.60
CA PHE A 279 -6.05 -4.68 18.60
C PHE A 279 -5.38 -5.97 19.06
N THR A 280 -4.69 -6.67 18.15
CA THR A 280 -4.15 -8.03 18.39
C THR A 280 -2.63 -8.01 18.51
N SER A 281 -2.08 -8.52 19.62
CA SER A 281 -0.63 -8.55 19.81
C SER A 281 0.09 -9.50 18.86
N THR A 282 1.17 -8.99 18.27
CA THR A 282 2.24 -9.80 17.65
C THR A 282 3.48 -9.83 18.55
N VAL A 283 3.88 -8.67 19.07
CA VAL A 283 4.99 -8.44 20.01
C VAL A 283 4.54 -7.45 21.09
N ASP A 284 4.56 -7.90 22.35
CA ASP A 284 4.14 -7.11 23.53
C ASP A 284 2.68 -6.61 23.46
N LYS A 285 2.28 -5.79 24.44
CA LYS A 285 0.89 -5.37 24.63
C LYS A 285 0.41 -4.47 23.50
N PRO A 286 -0.77 -4.71 22.89
CA PRO A 286 -1.33 -3.76 21.93
C PRO A 286 -1.77 -2.50 22.68
N LYS A 287 -1.89 -1.36 21.98
CA LYS A 287 -2.28 -0.09 22.61
C LYS A 287 -3.18 0.77 21.74
N VAL A 288 -3.93 1.63 22.39
CA VAL A 288 -4.58 2.80 21.78
C VAL A 288 -4.66 3.91 22.82
N SER A 289 -4.42 5.16 22.41
CA SER A 289 -4.43 6.33 23.29
C SER A 289 -5.77 7.06 23.27
N ALA A 290 -6.40 7.16 22.09
CA ALA A 290 -7.74 7.71 21.96
C ALA A 290 -8.43 7.20 20.69
N ILE A 291 -9.76 7.25 20.69
CA ILE A 291 -10.61 6.93 19.54
C ILE A 291 -11.57 8.08 19.32
N GLU A 292 -11.64 8.59 18.09
CA GLU A 292 -12.68 9.53 17.66
C GLU A 292 -13.54 8.88 16.57
N ILE A 293 -14.86 9.08 16.63
CA ILE A 293 -15.80 8.61 15.61
C ILE A 293 -16.52 9.83 15.03
N PHE A 294 -16.51 9.93 13.70
CA PHE A 294 -17.21 10.96 12.95
C PHE A 294 -18.23 10.32 12.01
N GLY A 295 -19.37 10.97 11.85
CA GLY A 295 -20.40 10.53 10.93
C GLY A 295 -21.77 11.06 11.30
N ASP A 296 -22.76 10.72 10.46
CA ASP A 296 -24.13 11.26 10.58
C ASP A 296 -25.03 10.39 11.47
N GLY A 297 -24.50 9.29 11.98
CA GLY A 297 -25.18 8.34 12.86
C GLY A 297 -25.27 8.78 14.31
N THR A 298 -25.71 7.87 15.19
CA THR A 298 -25.85 8.11 16.63
C THR A 298 -25.25 6.98 17.45
N ILE A 299 -24.70 7.31 18.61
CA ILE A 299 -24.36 6.32 19.64
C ILE A 299 -25.65 5.77 20.27
N ASN A 300 -25.81 4.46 20.30
CA ASN A 300 -27.00 3.76 20.79
C ASN A 300 -26.71 3.11 22.16
N PRO A 301 -27.03 3.77 23.29
CA PRO A 301 -26.70 3.27 24.63
C PRO A 301 -27.49 2.03 25.06
#